data_AF-A0A453DS77-F1
#
_entry.id   AF-A0A453DS77-F1
#
_cell.length_a   1.000
_cell.length_b   1.000
_cell.length_c   1.000
_cell.angle_alpha   90.00
_cell.angle_beta   90.00
_cell.angle_gamma   90.00
#
_symmetry.space_group_name_H-M   'P 1'
#
loop_
_entity.id
_entity.type
_entity.pdbx_description
1 polymer ?
#
loop_
_entity_poly.entity_id
_entity_poly.type
_entity_poly.pdbx_seq_one_letter_code
_entity_poly.pdbx_strand_id
1 'polypeptide(L)'
;LLTVGALGAGAAVVSVVCARARAATRPRFTCKMWVNLGPPPAAAANCGKEDMVLVDMHIRSSSSPGAVAAADEPTFLPVPRMYLVPAAARDGTSMEVPLHIRIDKLSPLSDALV
;
A
#
# COMPACT_ATOMS: atom_id res chain seq x y z
N LEU A 1 -3.90 10.50 0.47
CA LEU A 1 -4.37 9.93 -0.79
C LEU A 1 -3.73 8.56 -0.95
N LEU A 2 -4.53 7.55 -1.28
CA LEU A 2 -4.05 6.24 -1.69
C LEU A 2 -4.14 6.18 -3.22
N THR A 3 -3.10 5.65 -3.84
CA THR A 3 -3.04 5.47 -5.29
C THR A 3 -2.68 4.03 -5.60
N VAL A 4 -3.34 3.46 -6.60
CA VAL A 4 -3.08 2.11 -7.09
C VAL A 4 -2.56 2.22 -8.51
N GLY A 5 -1.51 1.48 -8.81
CA GLY A 5 -0.93 1.37 -10.14
C GLY A 5 -0.55 -0.08 -10.47
N ALA A 6 0.07 -0.28 -11.62
CA ALA A 6 0.63 -1.56 -12.02
C ALA A 6 2.16 -1.48 -12.06
N LEU A 7 2.83 -2.52 -11.56
CA LEU A 7 4.26 -2.72 -11.74
C LEU A 7 4.44 -3.88 -12.72
N GLY A 8 4.54 -3.54 -14.00
CA GLY A 8 4.54 -4.51 -15.10
C GLY A 8 3.27 -5.38 -15.12
N ALA A 9 3.41 -6.59 -15.67
CA ALA A 9 2.29 -7.54 -15.78
C ALA A 9 2.03 -8.35 -14.49
N GLY A 10 2.94 -8.33 -13.51
CA GLY A 10 2.96 -9.28 -12.40
C GLY A 10 2.39 -8.76 -11.08
N ALA A 11 2.35 -7.45 -10.87
CA ALA A 11 1.96 -6.88 -9.58
C ALA A 11 1.14 -5.60 -9.72
N ALA A 12 0.23 -5.39 -8.77
CA ALA A 12 -0.30 -4.09 -8.46
C ALA A 12 0.64 -3.38 -7.48
N VAL A 13 0.66 -2.06 -7.50
CA VAL A 13 1.40 -1.25 -6.51
C VAL A 13 0.45 -0.31 -5.82
N VAL A 14 0.60 -0.20 -4.51
CA VAL A 14 -0.17 0.74 -3.69
C VAL A 14 0.79 1.72 -3.06
N SER A 15 0.57 3.02 -3.28
CA SER A 15 1.33 4.08 -2.62
C SER A 15 0.41 5.03 -1.86
N VAL A 16 0.96 5.65 -0.81
CA VAL A 16 0.26 6.61 0.04
C VAL A 16 1.05 7.89 0.17
N VAL A 17 0.34 9.01 0.02
CA VAL A 17 0.89 10.35 0.25
C VAL A 17 -0.04 11.18 1.14
N CYS A 18 0.54 12.08 1.92
CA CYS A 18 -0.20 13.07 2.69
C CYS A 18 -0.55 14.25 1.77
N ALA A 19 -1.84 14.41 1.45
CA ALA A 19 -2.33 15.52 0.64
C ALA A 19 -2.27 16.81 1.46
N ARG A 20 -1.58 17.83 0.96
CA ARG A 20 -1.43 19.12 1.66
C ARG A 20 -1.19 20.26 0.69
N ALA A 21 -1.79 21.42 0.92
CA ALA A 21 -1.62 22.61 0.07
C ALA A 21 -0.15 23.02 -0.15
N ARG A 22 0.74 22.77 0.81
CA ARG A 22 2.20 22.92 0.68
C ARG A 22 2.88 21.65 1.15
N ALA A 23 3.70 21.03 0.31
CA ALA A 23 4.47 19.85 0.70
C ALA A 23 5.39 20.20 1.89
N ALA A 24 5.23 19.46 3.00
CA ALA A 24 6.17 19.54 4.11
C ALA A 24 7.43 18.74 3.78
N THR A 25 8.60 19.30 4.09
CA THR A 25 9.91 18.66 3.88
C THR A 25 10.13 17.46 4.80
N ARG A 26 9.49 17.47 5.98
CA ARG A 26 9.60 16.38 6.96
C ARG A 26 8.32 15.56 7.03
N PRO A 27 8.43 14.22 7.02
CA PRO A 27 7.28 13.34 7.27
C PRO A 27 6.74 13.59 8.68
N ARG A 28 5.41 13.57 8.82
CA ARG A 28 4.69 13.71 10.10
C ARG A 28 3.98 12.43 10.54
N PHE A 29 3.93 11.46 9.63
CA PHE A 29 3.22 10.22 9.80
C PHE A 29 4.06 9.07 9.26
N THR A 30 3.94 7.92 9.89
CA THR A 30 4.36 6.64 9.34
C THR A 30 3.13 5.90 8.86
N CYS A 31 3.30 5.10 7.81
CA CYS A 31 2.27 4.22 7.31
C CYS A 31 2.81 2.81 7.22
N LYS A 32 2.15 1.92 7.94
CA LYS A 32 2.31 0.49 7.78
C LYS A 32 1.15 0.00 6.92
N MET A 33 1.46 -0.58 5.76
CA MET A 33 0.46 -1.21 4.90
C MET A 33 0.83 -2.66 4.68
N TRP A 34 -0.17 -3.54 4.72
CA TRP A 34 0.07 -4.95 4.48
C TRP A 34 -1.16 -5.62 3.86
N VAL A 35 -0.90 -6.70 3.14
CA VAL A 35 -1.91 -7.60 2.60
C VAL A 35 -1.63 -8.99 3.14
N ASN A 36 -2.67 -9.65 3.63
CA ASN A 36 -2.57 -11.06 3.97
C ASN A 36 -2.76 -11.86 2.68
N LEU A 37 -1.75 -12.62 2.31
CA LEU A 37 -1.77 -13.52 1.18
C LEU A 37 -2.36 -14.85 1.67
N GLY A 38 -3.65 -15.03 1.41
CA GLY A 38 -4.28 -16.35 1.55
C GLY A 38 -3.67 -17.35 0.55
N PRO A 39 -3.74 -18.66 0.83
CA PRO A 39 -3.38 -19.66 -0.17
C PRO A 39 -4.23 -19.41 -1.42
N PRO A 40 -3.62 -19.42 -2.63
CA PRO A 40 -4.39 -19.29 -3.87
C PRO A 40 -5.47 -20.38 -3.90
N PRO A 41 -6.60 -20.18 -4.61
CA PRO A 41 -7.74 -21.10 -4.59
C PRO A 41 -7.38 -22.55 -4.96
N ALA A 42 -6.27 -22.79 -5.66
CA ALA A 42 -5.74 -24.12 -5.98
C ALA A 42 -4.93 -24.81 -4.85
N ALA A 43 -4.48 -24.07 -3.84
CA ALA A 43 -3.60 -24.54 -2.76
C ALA A 43 -4.29 -24.60 -1.37
N ALA A 44 -5.57 -24.26 -1.29
CA ALA A 44 -6.35 -24.19 -0.04
C ALA A 44 -6.49 -25.53 0.72
N ALA A 45 -6.01 -26.64 0.16
CA ALA A 45 -6.12 -27.96 0.77
C ALA A 45 -5.07 -28.24 1.86
N ASN A 46 -3.93 -27.55 1.90
CA ASN A 46 -2.86 -27.87 2.86
C ASN A 46 -2.03 -26.62 3.23
N CYS A 47 -1.80 -26.40 4.53
CA CYS A 47 -1.02 -25.33 5.19
C CYS A 47 -1.75 -24.00 5.47
N GLY A 48 -2.16 -23.86 6.74
CA GLY A 48 -2.61 -22.61 7.35
C GLY A 48 -1.48 -21.62 7.69
N LYS A 49 -0.56 -21.38 6.75
CA LYS A 49 0.37 -20.24 6.83
C LYS A 49 -0.08 -19.19 5.82
N GLU A 50 -0.71 -18.14 6.33
CA GLU A 50 -0.93 -16.91 5.58
C GLU A 50 0.43 -16.21 5.38
N ASP A 51 0.83 -16.03 4.12
CA ASP A 51 1.98 -15.20 3.80
C ASP A 51 1.56 -13.72 3.86
N MET A 52 2.47 -12.78 4.04
CA MET A 52 2.10 -11.36 4.17
C MET A 52 3.13 -10.49 3.47
N VAL A 53 2.65 -9.63 2.57
CA VAL A 53 3.49 -8.53 2.06
C VAL A 53 3.20 -7.29 2.88
N LEU A 54 4.26 -6.67 3.36
CA LEU A 54 4.19 -5.52 4.24
C LEU A 54 5.20 -4.48 3.81
N VAL A 55 4.79 -3.22 3.91
CA VAL A 55 5.69 -2.06 3.84
C VAL A 55 5.44 -1.18 5.06
N ASP A 56 6.51 -0.69 5.65
CA ASP A 56 6.48 0.39 6.64
C ASP A 56 7.24 1.57 6.04
N MET A 57 6.64 2.76 6.05
CA MET A 57 7.17 3.92 5.35
C MET A 57 6.82 5.24 6.01
N HIS A 58 7.69 6.22 5.79
CA HIS A 58 7.42 7.61 6.14
C HIS A 58 6.52 8.23 5.07
N ILE A 59 5.36 8.75 5.46
CA ILE A 59 4.42 9.35 4.51
C ILE A 59 4.97 10.71 4.07
N ARG A 60 5.30 10.82 2.79
CA ARG A 60 5.67 12.09 2.17
C ARG A 60 4.44 12.99 2.02
N SER A 61 4.66 14.29 2.14
CA SER A 61 3.62 15.28 1.83
C SER A 61 3.69 15.64 0.35
N SER A 62 2.54 15.75 -0.30
CA SER A 62 2.42 16.17 -1.69
C SER A 62 1.39 17.29 -1.83
N SER A 63 1.75 18.33 -2.60
CA SER A 63 0.85 19.41 -3.04
C SER A 63 0.12 19.11 -4.34
N SER A 64 0.46 18.01 -5.00
CA SER A 64 -0.21 17.51 -6.19
C SER A 64 -0.45 16.00 -6.07
N PRO A 65 -1.28 15.55 -5.11
CA PRO A 65 -1.57 14.13 -4.90
C PRO A 65 -2.17 13.51 -6.16
N GLY A 66 -1.63 12.38 -6.63
CA GLY A 66 -2.11 11.69 -7.83
C GLY A 66 -1.50 12.17 -9.14
N ALA A 67 -0.61 13.17 -9.12
CA ALA A 67 0.14 13.58 -10.32
C ALA A 67 1.27 12.59 -10.68
N VAL A 68 1.73 11.79 -9.72
CA VAL A 68 2.77 10.77 -9.88
C VAL A 68 2.10 9.39 -9.86
N ALA A 69 2.51 8.50 -10.75
CA ALA A 69 2.02 7.13 -10.75
C ALA A 69 2.48 6.39 -9.48
N ALA A 70 1.64 5.50 -8.95
CA ALA A 70 1.97 4.76 -7.73
C ALA A 70 3.27 3.94 -7.82
N ALA A 71 3.68 3.54 -9.03
CA ALA A 71 4.94 2.82 -9.28
C ALA A 71 6.19 3.72 -9.25
N ASP A 72 6.01 5.02 -9.49
CA ASP A 72 7.10 6.01 -9.51
C ASP A 72 7.29 6.68 -8.13
N GLU A 73 6.37 6.44 -7.20
CA GLU A 73 6.56 6.85 -5.81
C GLU A 73 7.75 6.09 -5.20
N PRO A 74 8.60 6.75 -4.40
CA PRO A 74 9.82 6.14 -3.85
C PRO A 74 9.54 5.04 -2.82
N THR A 75 8.29 4.90 -2.36
CA THR A 75 7.88 3.81 -1.47
C THR A 75 6.46 3.38 -1.80
N PHE A 76 6.28 2.08 -2.02
CA PHE A 76 5.02 1.46 -2.35
C PHE A 76 4.97 0.03 -1.81
N LEU A 77 3.74 -0.48 -1.63
CA LEU A 77 3.48 -1.88 -1.36
C LEU A 77 3.24 -2.62 -2.68
N PRO A 78 4.12 -3.55 -3.10
CA PRO A 78 3.84 -4.42 -4.23
C PRO A 78 2.88 -5.53 -3.81
N VAL A 79 1.80 -5.72 -4.55
CA VAL A 79 0.85 -6.81 -4.35
C VAL A 79 0.88 -7.73 -5.58
N PRO A 80 1.38 -8.97 -5.46
CA PRO A 80 1.42 -9.88 -6.60
C PRO A 80 0.00 -10.20 -7.09
N ARG A 81 -0.21 -10.14 -8.41
CA ARG A 81 -1.55 -10.28 -9.01
C ARG A 81 -2.20 -11.64 -8.74
N MET A 82 -1.41 -12.69 -8.50
CA MET A 82 -1.92 -14.04 -8.24
C MET A 82 -2.70 -14.16 -6.92
N TYR A 83 -2.60 -13.17 -6.04
CA TYR A 83 -3.35 -13.11 -4.77
C TYR A 83 -4.55 -12.15 -4.85
N LEU A 84 -4.74 -11.46 -5.97
CA LEU A 84 -5.97 -10.73 -6.20
C LEU A 84 -7.06 -11.75 -6.53
N VAL A 85 -8.23 -11.60 -5.92
CA VAL A 85 -9.39 -12.46 -6.16
C VAL A 85 -10.48 -11.68 -6.88
N PRO A 86 -11.30 -12.32 -7.73
CA PRO A 86 -12.45 -11.64 -8.32
C PRO A 86 -13.33 -11.04 -7.23
N ALA A 87 -13.69 -9.77 -7.39
CA ALA A 87 -14.66 -9.10 -6.54
C ALA A 87 -15.99 -9.85 -6.60
N ALA A 88 -16.74 -9.87 -5.51
CA ALA A 88 -18.08 -10.46 -5.45
C ALA A 88 -19.12 -9.71 -6.32
N ALA A 89 -18.72 -8.63 -7.00
CA ALA A 89 -19.58 -7.82 -7.85
C ALA A 89 -19.98 -8.57 -9.14
N ARG A 90 -21.22 -8.30 -9.58
CA ARG A 90 -21.98 -9.00 -10.64
C ARG A 90 -21.30 -9.08 -12.02
N ASP A 91 -20.26 -8.28 -12.26
CA ASP A 91 -19.66 -8.08 -13.59
C ASP A 91 -18.28 -8.74 -13.75
N GLY A 92 -17.77 -9.46 -12.74
CA GLY A 92 -16.65 -10.42 -12.85
C GLY A 92 -15.28 -9.89 -13.30
N THR A 93 -15.13 -8.57 -13.52
CA THR A 93 -13.92 -7.94 -14.09
C THR A 93 -13.06 -7.21 -13.05
N SER A 94 -13.59 -6.96 -11.85
CA SER A 94 -12.85 -6.32 -10.76
C SER A 94 -12.09 -7.36 -9.95
N MET A 95 -10.83 -7.05 -9.61
CA MET A 95 -9.95 -7.90 -8.82
C MET A 95 -9.60 -7.18 -7.52
N GLU A 96 -9.78 -7.83 -6.38
CA GLU A 96 -9.70 -7.25 -5.05
C GLU A 96 -8.76 -8.04 -4.13
N VAL A 97 -8.24 -7.35 -3.11
CA VAL A 97 -7.45 -7.94 -2.02
C VAL A 97 -7.69 -7.10 -0.75
N PRO A 98 -7.85 -7.71 0.43
CA PRO A 98 -7.93 -6.96 1.68
C PRO A 98 -6.61 -6.24 1.97
N LEU A 99 -6.63 -4.92 1.90
CA LEU A 99 -5.50 -4.06 2.27
C LEU A 99 -5.69 -3.56 3.69
N HIS A 100 -4.72 -3.84 4.56
CA HIS A 100 -4.66 -3.30 5.89
C HIS A 100 -3.73 -2.08 5.92
N ILE A 101 -4.19 -1.01 6.57
CA ILE A 101 -3.47 0.25 6.66
C ILE A 101 -3.50 0.73 8.10
N ARG A 102 -2.32 1.07 8.62
CA ARG A 102 -2.16 1.78 9.89
C ARG A 102 -1.35 3.03 9.66
N ILE A 103 -1.87 4.17 10.10
CA ILE A 103 -1.20 5.46 10.03
C ILE A 103 -0.97 5.94 11.45
N ASP A 104 0.29 6.07 11.84
CA ASP A 104 0.67 6.58 13.15
C ASP A 104 1.28 7.98 13.00
N LYS A 105 1.06 8.83 14.00
CA LYS A 105 1.68 10.15 14.06
C LYS A 105 3.11 9.99 14.57
N LEU A 106 4.07 10.59 13.88
CA LEU A 106 5.44 10.68 14.39
C LEU A 106 5.44 11.56 15.63
N SER A 107 5.95 11.04 16.75
CA SER A 107 6.07 11.81 17.98
C SER A 107 7.14 12.91 17.80
N PRO A 108 6.93 14.11 18.36
CA PRO A 108 7.85 15.24 18.20
C PRO A 108 9.21 15.07 18.90
N LEU A 109 9.48 13.95 19.59
CA LEU A 109 10.70 13.78 20.39
C LEU A 109 11.97 13.62 19.55
N SER A 110 11.87 13.39 18.24
CA SER A 110 13.04 13.33 17.36
C SER A 110 13.61 14.70 16.96
N ASP A 111 13.06 15.81 17.50
CA ASP A 111 13.65 17.16 17.42
C ASP A 111 14.55 17.54 18.60
N ALA A 112 14.68 16.70 19.62
CA ALA A 112 15.45 17.04 20.83
C ALA A 112 16.92 16.61 20.78
N LEU A 113 17.43 16.10 19.65
CA LEU A 113 18.79 15.57 19.52
C LEU A 113 19.56 16.06 18.28
N VAL A 114 19.26 17.26 17.78
CA VAL A 114 20.14 17.94 16.80
C VAL A 114 20.63 19.25 17.39
#